data_AF-A0A368D7L2-F1
#
_entry.id   AF-A0A368D7L2-F1
#
_cell.length_a   1.000
_cell.length_b   1.000
_cell.length_c   1.000
_cell.angle_alpha   90.00
_cell.angle_beta   90.00
_cell.angle_gamma   90.00
#
_symmetry.space_group_name_H-M   'P 1'
#
loop_
_entity.id
_entity.type
_entity.pdbx_description
1 polymer ?
#
loop_
_entity_poly.entity_id
_entity_poly.type
_entity_poly.pdbx_seq_one_letter_code
_entity_poly.pdbx_strand_id
1 'polypeptide(L)'
;MKTRFSTLFFWIVPALLVVAFQPISYAQDIDKAVYGSLEEALGASSQLGGSNGPANVQWIDGGDRYSYTSRTQDGPEIRVYNPATGDDELTFKASDYTFPGSDEPFEYRSFQWSKDFKFIVFETNFRPIYRYSGVS
;
A
#
# COMPACT_ATOMS: atom_id res chain seq x y z
N MET A 1 -67.05 30.21 16.35
CA MET A 1 -67.12 28.73 16.42
C MET A 1 -65.71 28.19 16.43
N LYS A 2 -65.34 27.44 17.47
CA LYS A 2 -64.03 26.78 17.61
C LYS A 2 -64.11 25.42 16.90
N THR A 3 -63.44 25.25 15.76
CA THR A 3 -63.31 23.93 15.11
C THR A 3 -61.94 23.35 15.45
N ARG A 4 -61.99 22.12 15.97
CA ARG A 4 -60.88 21.40 16.60
C ARG A 4 -59.90 20.92 15.54
N PHE A 5 -58.64 21.31 15.70
CA PHE A 5 -57.53 20.79 14.89
C PHE A 5 -57.42 19.28 15.11
N SER A 6 -57.60 18.51 14.03
CA SER A 6 -57.52 17.05 14.05
C SER A 6 -56.07 16.62 14.31
N THR A 7 -55.82 16.08 15.50
CA THR A 7 -54.50 15.59 15.95
C THR A 7 -54.08 14.27 15.28
N LEU A 8 -54.88 13.71 14.37
CA LEU A 8 -54.59 12.44 13.69
C LEU A 8 -53.63 12.60 12.49
N PHE A 9 -53.43 13.81 11.97
CA PHE A 9 -52.54 14.04 10.82
C PHE A 9 -51.06 14.22 11.21
N PHE A 10 -50.78 14.44 12.49
CA PHE A 10 -49.45 14.81 12.96
C PHE A 10 -48.49 13.62 13.13
N TRP A 11 -49.00 12.39 13.13
CA TRP A 11 -48.22 11.16 13.34
C TRP A 11 -47.99 10.32 12.07
N ILE A 12 -48.70 10.60 10.97
CA ILE A 12 -48.56 9.84 9.72
C ILE A 12 -47.37 10.35 8.88
N VAL A 13 -47.13 11.66 8.91
CA VAL A 13 -46.02 12.30 8.16
C VAL A 13 -44.63 11.89 8.69
N PRO A 14 -44.37 11.82 10.01
CA PRO A 14 -43.09 11.34 10.52
C PRO A 14 -42.86 9.84 10.23
N ALA A 15 -43.93 9.03 10.31
CA ALA A 15 -43.84 7.60 10.06
C ALA A 15 -43.50 7.28 8.58
N LEU A 16 -44.04 8.05 7.64
CA LEU A 16 -43.72 7.90 6.22
C LEU A 16 -42.27 8.31 5.89
N LEU A 17 -41.74 9.29 6.63
CA LEU A 17 -40.37 9.81 6.45
C LEU A 17 -39.31 8.82 6.98
N VAL A 18 -39.61 8.05 8.02
CA VAL A 18 -38.73 6.99 8.55
C VAL A 18 -38.64 5.78 7.62
N VAL A 19 -39.71 5.47 6.87
CA VAL A 19 -39.69 4.40 5.84
C VAL A 19 -38.93 4.84 4.58
N ALA A 20 -38.96 6.13 4.23
CA ALA A 20 -38.23 6.66 3.07
C ALA A 20 -36.71 6.76 3.29
N PHE A 21 -36.25 6.78 4.54
CA PHE A 21 -34.83 6.84 4.93
C PHE A 21 -34.31 5.55 5.56
N GLN A 22 -34.79 4.39 5.10
CA GLN A 22 -34.12 3.13 5.44
C GLN A 22 -32.75 3.12 4.74
N PRO A 23 -31.62 3.03 5.47
CA PRO A 23 -30.32 2.85 4.83
C PRO A 23 -30.35 1.51 4.12
N ILE A 24 -30.35 1.51 2.79
CA ILE A 24 -30.19 0.30 1.99
C ILE A 24 -28.76 -0.18 2.24
N SER A 25 -28.60 -0.99 3.27
CA SER A 25 -27.36 -1.69 3.55
C SER A 25 -27.24 -2.80 2.52
N TYR A 26 -26.70 -2.48 1.35
CA TYR A 26 -26.14 -3.49 0.46
C TYR A 26 -24.92 -4.06 1.17
N ALA A 27 -25.13 -5.05 2.04
CA ALA A 27 -24.07 -5.99 2.33
C ALA A 27 -23.73 -6.62 0.98
N GLN A 28 -22.52 -6.40 0.49
CA GLN A 28 -22.03 -7.10 -0.69
C GLN A 28 -21.93 -8.57 -0.32
N ASP A 29 -22.98 -9.33 -0.64
CA ASP A 29 -22.90 -10.78 -0.75
C ASP A 29 -22.03 -11.03 -1.99
N ILE A 30 -20.72 -10.90 -1.80
CA ILE A 30 -19.76 -11.38 -2.78
C ILE A 30 -19.94 -12.88 -2.72
N ASP A 31 -20.70 -13.43 -3.67
CA ASP A 31 -20.65 -14.85 -4.02
C ASP A 31 -19.17 -15.21 -4.12
N LYS A 32 -18.62 -15.80 -3.04
CA LYS A 32 -17.20 -16.15 -3.01
C LYS A 32 -17.05 -17.24 -4.05
N ALA A 33 -16.51 -16.88 -5.21
CA ALA A 33 -16.23 -17.83 -6.27
C ALA A 33 -15.42 -18.99 -5.68
N VAL A 34 -16.06 -20.16 -5.57
CA VAL A 34 -15.43 -21.38 -5.08
C VAL A 34 -14.76 -22.03 -6.29
N TYR A 35 -13.43 -22.14 -6.25
CA TYR A 35 -12.68 -22.82 -7.30
C TYR A 35 -13.08 -24.30 -7.36
N GLY A 36 -13.36 -24.81 -8.56
CA GLY A 36 -13.75 -26.19 -8.79
C GLY A 36 -12.60 -27.19 -8.65
N SER A 37 -11.34 -26.72 -8.64
CA SER A 37 -10.15 -27.55 -8.46
C SER A 37 -8.96 -26.80 -7.86
N LEU A 38 -7.96 -27.55 -7.38
CA LEU A 38 -6.68 -27.01 -6.93
C LEU A 38 -5.93 -26.29 -8.07
N GLU A 39 -5.97 -26.84 -9.28
CA GLU A 39 -5.31 -26.25 -10.44
C GLU A 39 -5.93 -24.91 -10.81
N GLU A 40 -7.25 -24.82 -10.78
CA GLU A 40 -7.99 -23.56 -10.96
C GLU A 40 -7.64 -22.54 -9.89
N ALA A 41 -7.58 -22.96 -8.62
CA ALA A 41 -7.21 -22.08 -7.51
C ALA A 41 -5.76 -21.55 -7.64
N LEU A 42 -4.81 -22.40 -8.01
CA LEU A 42 -3.41 -22.02 -8.23
C LEU A 42 -3.25 -21.12 -9.45
N GLY A 43 -3.97 -21.40 -10.54
CA GLY A 43 -3.96 -20.56 -11.75
C GLY A 43 -4.56 -19.18 -11.49
N ALA A 44 -5.68 -19.12 -10.76
CA ALA A 44 -6.34 -17.88 -10.36
C ALA A 44 -5.46 -17.04 -9.43
N SER A 45 -4.64 -17.65 -8.56
CA SER A 45 -3.79 -16.93 -7.61
C SER A 45 -2.89 -15.87 -8.26
N SER A 46 -2.39 -16.16 -9.47
CA SER A 46 -1.58 -15.20 -10.25
C SER A 46 -2.39 -14.00 -10.75
N GLN A 47 -3.67 -14.19 -11.04
CA GLN A 47 -4.61 -13.16 -11.52
C GLN A 47 -5.19 -12.32 -10.38
N LEU A 48 -5.11 -12.82 -9.14
CA LEU A 48 -5.48 -12.09 -7.93
C LEU A 48 -4.37 -11.15 -7.42
N GLY A 49 -3.18 -11.21 -8.01
CA GLY A 49 -2.09 -10.30 -7.70
C GLY A 49 -2.42 -8.88 -8.17
N GLY A 50 -2.41 -7.92 -7.25
CA GLY A 50 -2.42 -6.50 -7.62
C GLY A 50 -1.15 -6.10 -8.39
N SER A 51 -1.14 -4.88 -8.92
CA SER A 51 0.10 -4.33 -9.49
C SER A 51 1.22 -4.33 -8.44
N ASN A 52 2.46 -4.48 -8.92
CA ASN A 52 3.63 -4.39 -8.05
C ASN A 52 3.68 -2.99 -7.42
N GLY A 53 3.59 -2.95 -6.10
CA GLY A 53 3.83 -1.73 -5.33
C GLY A 53 5.32 -1.41 -5.23
N PRO A 54 5.65 -0.19 -4.78
CA PRO A 54 7.03 0.18 -4.45
C PRO A 54 7.60 -0.75 -3.37
N ALA A 55 8.85 -1.16 -3.54
CA ALA A 55 9.53 -2.04 -2.60
C ALA A 55 10.22 -1.23 -1.49
N ASN A 56 10.47 -1.85 -0.33
CA ASN A 56 11.25 -1.26 0.77
C ASN A 56 10.76 0.14 1.20
N VAL A 57 9.45 0.33 1.33
CA VAL A 57 8.89 1.63 1.75
C VAL A 57 9.29 1.94 3.20
N GLN A 58 9.84 3.14 3.42
CA GLN A 58 10.18 3.69 4.75
C GLN A 58 9.65 5.11 4.87
N TRP A 59 8.81 5.34 5.88
CA TRP A 59 8.34 6.69 6.22
C TRP A 59 9.45 7.50 6.87
N ILE A 60 9.65 8.72 6.40
CA ILE A 60 10.70 9.65 6.84
C ILE A 60 10.07 11.01 7.19
N ASP A 61 10.86 11.90 7.80
CA ASP A 61 10.43 13.25 8.18
C ASP A 61 9.12 13.29 8.98
N GLY A 62 9.03 12.45 10.02
CA GLY A 62 7.84 12.39 10.86
C GLY A 62 6.61 11.76 10.20
N GLY A 63 6.74 11.20 8.98
CA GLY A 63 5.67 10.58 8.22
C GLY A 63 5.13 11.43 7.08
N ASP A 64 5.67 12.64 6.87
CA ASP A 64 5.24 13.53 5.80
C ASP A 64 5.68 13.04 4.40
N ARG A 65 6.75 12.24 4.34
CA ARG A 65 7.29 11.66 3.11
C ARG A 65 7.64 10.19 3.31
N TYR A 66 7.76 9.44 2.23
CA TYR A 66 8.34 8.10 2.28
C TYR A 66 9.43 7.93 1.24
N SER A 67 10.45 7.15 1.60
CA SER A 67 11.45 6.64 0.67
C SER A 67 11.10 5.22 0.24
N TYR A 68 11.49 4.82 -0.97
CA TYR A 68 11.25 3.49 -1.50
C TYR A 68 12.29 3.11 -2.55
N THR A 69 12.38 1.80 -2.82
CA THR A 69 13.17 1.27 -3.92
C THR A 69 12.33 1.16 -5.18
N SER A 70 12.80 1.81 -6.24
CA SER A 70 12.34 1.60 -7.62
C SER A 70 13.34 0.73 -8.36
N ARG A 71 12.89 -0.25 -9.13
CA ARG A 71 13.78 -1.06 -9.99
C ARG A 71 13.66 -0.59 -11.42
N THR A 72 14.77 -0.13 -11.97
CA THR A 72 14.89 0.28 -13.37
C THR A 72 15.69 -0.75 -14.17
N GLN A 73 15.85 -0.52 -15.46
CA GLN A 73 16.74 -1.33 -16.30
C GLN A 73 18.21 -1.20 -15.88
N ASP A 74 18.59 -0.05 -15.33
CA ASP A 74 19.98 0.26 -14.93
C ASP A 74 20.32 -0.26 -13.52
N GLY A 75 19.33 -0.73 -12.77
CA GLY A 75 19.49 -1.18 -11.39
C GLY A 75 18.53 -0.50 -10.41
N PRO A 76 18.71 -0.73 -9.10
CA PRO A 76 17.83 -0.19 -8.07
C PRO A 76 18.12 1.29 -7.75
N GLU A 77 17.05 2.07 -7.61
CA GLU A 77 17.05 3.47 -7.23
C GLU A 77 16.34 3.65 -5.89
N ILE A 78 16.87 4.53 -5.03
CA ILE A 78 16.12 5.03 -3.87
C ILE A 78 15.53 6.38 -4.23
N ARG A 79 14.22 6.48 -4.07
CA ARG A 79 13.45 7.69 -4.34
C ARG A 79 12.70 8.12 -3.10
N VAL A 80 12.45 9.42 -2.98
CA VAL A 80 11.65 10.03 -1.90
C VAL A 80 10.43 10.65 -2.52
N TYR A 81 9.26 10.22 -2.06
CA TYR A 81 7.97 10.72 -2.51
C TYR A 81 7.26 11.50 -1.41
N ASN A 82 6.73 12.67 -1.78
CA ASN A 82 5.85 13.46 -0.94
C ASN A 82 4.38 13.28 -1.39
N PRO A 83 3.55 12.56 -0.63
CA PRO A 83 2.15 12.34 -1.00
C PRO A 83 1.28 13.60 -0.93
N ALA A 84 1.67 14.63 -0.19
CA ALA A 84 0.90 15.86 -0.09
C ALA A 84 1.02 16.73 -1.36
N THR A 85 2.19 16.71 -2.01
CA THR A 85 2.48 17.53 -3.21
C THR A 85 2.53 16.71 -4.50
N GLY A 86 2.77 15.41 -4.40
CA GLY A 86 3.03 14.52 -5.54
C GLY A 86 4.47 14.57 -6.04
N ASP A 87 5.38 15.24 -5.32
CA ASP A 87 6.78 15.34 -5.72
C ASP A 87 7.53 14.02 -5.52
N ASP A 88 8.31 13.63 -6.52
CA ASP A 88 9.09 12.39 -6.56
C ASP A 88 10.56 12.70 -6.91
N GLU A 89 11.44 12.54 -5.92
CA GLU A 89 12.85 12.90 -6.01
C GLU A 89 13.75 11.65 -6.05
N LEU A 90 14.69 11.61 -6.99
CA LEU A 90 15.75 10.59 -7.02
C LEU A 90 16.82 10.95 -5.98
N THR A 91 17.01 10.08 -4.98
CA THR A 91 17.98 10.31 -3.89
C THR A 91 19.26 9.50 -4.07
N PHE A 92 19.17 8.30 -4.65
CA PHE A 92 20.31 7.43 -4.88
C PHE A 92 20.08 6.53 -6.09
N LYS A 93 21.08 6.41 -6.96
CA LYS A 93 21.07 5.50 -8.11
C LYS A 93 22.24 4.51 -7.98
N ALA A 94 21.93 3.21 -7.84
CA ALA A 94 22.96 2.21 -7.59
C ALA A 94 23.93 2.02 -8.76
N SER A 95 23.46 2.22 -9.99
CA SER A 95 24.27 2.11 -11.22
C SER A 95 25.49 3.02 -11.27
N ASP A 96 25.50 4.07 -10.44
CA ASP A 96 26.57 5.06 -10.40
C ASP A 96 27.75 4.60 -9.53
N TYR A 97 27.65 3.42 -8.91
CA TYR A 97 28.61 2.89 -7.95
C TYR A 97 29.00 1.44 -8.28
N THR A 98 30.19 1.06 -7.84
CA THR A 98 30.64 -0.34 -7.78
C THR A 98 30.97 -0.71 -6.33
N PHE A 99 31.05 -2.01 -6.05
CA PHE A 99 31.54 -2.44 -4.75
C PHE A 99 33.00 -2.02 -4.54
N PRO A 100 33.37 -1.57 -3.32
CA PRO A 100 34.75 -1.17 -3.04
C PRO A 100 35.75 -2.29 -3.36
N GLY A 101 36.73 -1.99 -4.21
CA GLY A 101 37.76 -2.94 -4.61
C GLY A 101 37.33 -3.95 -5.69
N SER A 102 36.20 -3.74 -6.36
CA SER A 102 35.78 -4.50 -7.54
C SER A 102 35.18 -3.62 -8.63
N ASP A 103 35.08 -4.19 -9.83
CA ASP A 103 34.32 -3.64 -10.96
C ASP A 103 32.86 -4.16 -10.97
N GLU A 104 32.44 -4.85 -9.91
CA GLU A 104 31.08 -5.36 -9.79
C GLU A 104 30.12 -4.20 -9.53
N PRO A 105 29.05 -4.04 -10.35
CA PRO A 105 28.04 -3.02 -10.13
C PRO A 105 27.46 -3.11 -8.72
N PHE A 106 27.27 -1.96 -8.08
CA PHE A 106 26.67 -1.92 -6.76
C PHE A 106 25.20 -2.34 -6.83
N GLU A 107 24.82 -3.31 -6.01
CA GLU A 107 23.46 -3.83 -5.92
C GLU A 107 23.09 -3.99 -4.44
N TYR A 108 21.83 -3.76 -4.10
CA TYR A 108 21.35 -3.90 -2.74
C TYR A 108 19.96 -4.53 -2.69
N ARG A 109 19.69 -5.26 -1.60
CA ARG A 109 18.40 -5.91 -1.37
C ARG A 109 17.44 -4.99 -0.62
N SER A 110 17.97 -4.33 0.40
CA SER A 110 17.23 -3.45 1.29
C SER A 110 18.14 -2.30 1.72
N PHE A 111 17.56 -1.22 2.19
CA PHE A 111 18.27 -0.11 2.81
C PHE A 111 17.55 0.33 4.08
N GLN A 112 18.25 1.07 4.94
CA GLN A 112 17.67 1.74 6.10
C GLN A 112 18.27 3.13 6.24
N TRP A 113 17.44 4.10 6.58
CA TRP A 113 17.93 5.41 7.00
C TRP A 113 18.45 5.39 8.42
N SER A 114 19.53 6.13 8.65
CA SER A 114 19.88 6.61 9.99
C SER A 114 18.74 7.45 10.59
N LYS A 115 18.71 7.54 11.92
CA LYS A 115 17.64 8.25 12.65
C LYS A 115 17.50 9.72 12.26
N ASP A 116 18.59 10.37 11.83
CA ASP A 116 18.59 11.76 11.38
C ASP A 116 18.48 11.90 9.85
N PHE A 117 18.22 10.80 9.14
CA PHE A 117 18.03 10.72 7.68
C PHE A 117 19.23 11.23 6.85
N LYS A 118 20.44 11.30 7.42
CA LYS A 118 21.63 11.78 6.71
C LYS A 118 22.44 10.68 6.04
N PHE A 119 22.36 9.49 6.59
CA PHE A 119 23.08 8.31 6.12
C PHE A 119 22.12 7.18 5.79
N ILE A 120 22.49 6.40 4.79
CA ILE A 120 21.82 5.17 4.38
C ILE A 120 22.76 4.00 4.64
N VAL A 121 22.24 2.95 5.25
CA VAL A 121 22.92 1.65 5.35
C VAL A 121 22.25 0.70 4.37
N PHE A 122 23.08 0.01 3.58
CA PHE A 122 22.61 -0.95 2.58
C PHE A 122 22.80 -2.38 3.08
N GLU A 123 21.80 -3.21 2.84
CA GLU A 123 21.90 -4.65 2.96
C GLU A 123 22.24 -5.26 1.61
N THR A 124 23.45 -5.81 1.50
CA THR A 124 23.99 -6.43 0.29
C THR A 124 24.38 -7.87 0.57
N ASN A 125 24.45 -8.71 -0.47
CA ASN A 125 24.93 -10.10 -0.38
C ASN A 125 24.26 -11.00 0.68
N PHE A 126 23.07 -10.62 1.14
CA PHE A 126 22.37 -11.39 2.17
C PHE A 126 21.88 -12.73 1.63
N ARG A 127 22.21 -13.79 2.36
CA ARG A 127 21.80 -15.17 2.11
C ARG A 127 20.89 -15.62 3.27
N PRO A 128 19.57 -15.79 3.03
CA PRO A 128 18.66 -16.27 4.07
C PRO A 128 19.02 -17.70 4.49
N ILE A 129 19.04 -17.95 5.79
CA ILE A 129 19.20 -19.30 6.37
C ILE A 129 17.86 -19.77 6.94
N TYR A 130 17.12 -18.86 7.58
CA TYR A 130 15.78 -19.09 8.11
C TYR A 130 14.83 -17.98 7.67
N ARG A 131 13.54 -18.10 8.03
CA ARG A 131 12.49 -17.15 7.66
C ARG A 131 12.85 -15.69 7.97
N TYR A 132 13.54 -15.44 9.09
CA TYR A 132 13.86 -14.10 9.57
C TYR A 132 15.35 -13.88 9.87
N SER A 133 16.23 -14.76 9.37
CA SER A 133 17.67 -14.62 9.63
C SER A 133 18.52 -15.21 8.51
N GLY A 134 19.74 -14.69 8.39
CA GLY A 134 20.67 -15.06 7.35
C GLY A 134 22.07 -14.50 7.61
N VAL A 135 22.93 -14.61 6.62
CA VAL A 135 24.31 -14.12 6.66
C VAL A 135 24.58 -13.20 5.48
N SER A 136 25.41 -12.18 5.68
CA SER A 136 25.82 -11.18 4.70
C SER A 136 27.34 -11.08 4.69
#